data_AF-A0A522E4V4-F1
#
_entry.id   AF-A0A522E4V4-F1
#
_cell.length_a   1.000
_cell.length_b   1.000
_cell.length_c   1.000
_cell.angle_alpha   90.00
_cell.angle_beta   90.00
_cell.angle_gamma   90.00
#
_symmetry.space_group_name_H-M   'P 1'
#
loop_
_entity.id
_entity.type
_entity.pdbx_description
1 polymer ?
#
loop_
_entity_poly.entity_id
_entity_poly.type
_entity_poly.pdbx_seq_one_letter_code
_entity_poly.pdbx_strand_id
1 'polypeptide(L)'
;MSYTIRELKNSEFPPLLKEIPDPPKKLFCAGTLPPAENKILCVVGSRKGSDYGREVCEQMIAGLRGFPITIVSGLALGIDSLAHRAALESGLQNIAIPGSGLDPKVLYPSSHIHLAEEIIEKGGALLSEFENDFRAAPWSFPQRNRIMAGMSHAAFIVEAEARSGTLITARLAADYNRDVLTVPGSIFSPNSEGPNMLIKLGAVPVTSPEDILKTLGFEVVERRKLYDSYENLSPEEKKIVGLLTNPMSRDELIRALNVPASQVNMILSAMEIKGLIAESMGEIRLN
;
A
#
# COMPACT_ATOMS: atom_id res chain seq x y z
N MET A 1 -3.96 -25.30 -0.68
CA MET A 1 -3.91 -25.89 -2.04
C MET A 1 -2.46 -25.89 -2.51
N SER A 2 -1.97 -26.91 -3.24
CA SER A 2 -0.60 -26.83 -3.80
C SER A 2 -0.62 -26.03 -5.11
N TYR A 3 -0.18 -24.78 -5.06
CA TYR A 3 0.14 -24.02 -6.26
C TYR A 3 1.33 -24.64 -6.99
N THR A 4 1.40 -24.46 -8.31
CA THR A 4 2.54 -24.93 -9.10
C THR A 4 3.66 -23.91 -9.05
N ILE A 5 4.87 -24.37 -8.75
CA ILE A 5 6.08 -23.55 -8.76
C ILE A 5 6.88 -23.88 -10.03
N ARG A 6 7.34 -22.84 -10.74
CA ARG A 6 8.19 -22.99 -11.92
C ARG A 6 9.38 -22.04 -11.86
N GLU A 7 10.49 -22.44 -12.47
CA GLU A 7 11.60 -21.53 -12.74
C GLU A 7 11.22 -20.60 -13.90
N LEU A 8 11.44 -19.30 -13.72
CA LEU A 8 11.23 -18.30 -14.76
C LEU A 8 12.38 -18.32 -15.76
N LYS A 9 12.06 -18.18 -17.05
CA LYS A 9 13.08 -17.90 -18.06
C LYS A 9 13.60 -16.48 -17.86
N ASN A 10 14.85 -16.22 -18.22
CA ASN A 10 15.44 -14.87 -18.11
C ASN A 10 14.59 -13.80 -18.83
N SER A 11 13.93 -14.13 -19.95
CA SER A 11 13.03 -13.22 -20.66
C SER A 11 11.80 -12.78 -19.84
N GLU A 12 11.40 -13.58 -18.85
CA GLU A 12 10.22 -13.32 -17.99
C GLU A 12 10.58 -12.52 -16.73
N PHE A 13 11.86 -12.27 -16.47
CA PHE A 13 12.26 -11.48 -15.30
C PHE A 13 11.79 -10.03 -15.47
N PRO A 14 11.26 -9.40 -14.39
CA PRO A 14 10.89 -7.99 -14.41
C PRO A 14 12.02 -7.13 -14.99
N PRO A 15 11.78 -6.24 -15.97
CA PRO A 15 12.84 -5.48 -16.63
C PRO A 15 13.74 -4.72 -15.64
N LEU A 16 13.14 -4.01 -14.68
CA LEU A 16 13.88 -3.25 -13.65
C LEU A 16 14.78 -4.14 -12.78
N LEU A 17 14.38 -5.39 -12.55
CA LEU A 17 15.19 -6.34 -11.77
C LEU A 17 16.47 -6.74 -12.49
N LYS A 18 16.54 -6.60 -13.82
CA LYS A 18 17.75 -6.87 -14.60
C LYS A 18 18.76 -5.73 -14.58
N GLU A 19 18.32 -4.53 -14.16
CA GLU A 19 19.15 -3.33 -14.16
C GLU A 19 19.99 -3.17 -12.89
N ILE A 20 19.66 -3.91 -11.83
CA ILE A 20 20.40 -3.83 -10.57
C ILE A 20 21.80 -4.45 -10.72
N PRO A 21 22.79 -4.05 -9.89
CA PRO A 21 24.17 -4.53 -10.00
C PRO A 21 24.35 -6.04 -9.85
N ASP A 22 23.49 -6.67 -9.06
CA ASP A 22 23.49 -8.11 -8.80
C ASP A 22 22.08 -8.67 -9.09
N PRO A 23 21.71 -8.92 -10.37
CA PRO A 23 20.42 -9.51 -10.69
C PRO A 23 20.42 -11.01 -10.32
N PRO A 24 19.28 -11.58 -9.89
CA PRO A 24 19.22 -12.99 -9.55
C PRO A 24 19.60 -13.87 -10.76
N LYS A 25 20.29 -14.98 -10.53
CA LYS A 25 20.63 -15.95 -11.60
C LYS A 25 19.47 -16.89 -11.93
N LYS A 26 18.66 -17.20 -10.91
CA LYS A 26 17.43 -18.00 -11.00
C LYS A 26 16.35 -17.28 -10.24
N LEU A 27 15.11 -17.42 -10.70
CA LEU A 27 13.95 -16.88 -10.04
C LEU A 27 12.80 -17.86 -10.20
N PHE A 28 12.26 -18.36 -9.10
CA PHE A 28 11.10 -19.23 -9.06
C PHE A 28 9.85 -18.39 -8.89
N CYS A 29 8.76 -18.84 -9.50
CA CYS A 29 7.45 -18.19 -9.46
C CYS A 29 6.36 -19.21 -9.19
N ALA A 30 5.45 -18.86 -8.28
CA ALA A 30 4.14 -19.48 -8.13
C ALA A 30 3.06 -18.42 -8.38
N GLY A 31 2.07 -18.71 -9.22
CA GLY A 31 1.06 -17.74 -9.63
C GLY A 31 1.43 -16.95 -10.89
N THR A 32 0.90 -15.73 -11.01
CA THR A 32 0.91 -14.94 -12.25
C THR A 32 1.68 -13.63 -12.07
N LEU A 33 2.72 -13.43 -12.89
CA LEU A 33 3.47 -12.17 -12.94
C LEU A 33 2.58 -11.02 -13.45
N PRO A 34 2.87 -9.77 -13.03
CA PRO A 34 2.10 -8.63 -13.47
C PRO A 34 2.33 -8.33 -14.96
N PRO A 35 1.36 -7.68 -15.62
CA PRO A 35 1.57 -7.09 -16.94
C PRO A 35 2.75 -6.10 -16.93
N ALA A 36 3.45 -5.96 -18.05
CA ALA A 36 4.66 -5.15 -18.15
C ALA A 36 4.40 -3.64 -17.97
N GLU A 37 3.19 -3.20 -18.27
CA GLU A 37 2.69 -1.84 -18.10
C GLU A 37 2.43 -1.45 -16.64
N ASN A 38 2.29 -2.44 -15.73
CA ASN A 38 2.00 -2.15 -14.34
C ASN A 38 3.21 -1.49 -13.66
N LYS A 39 2.93 -0.41 -12.93
CA LYS A 39 3.90 0.15 -11.98
C LYS A 39 3.97 -0.73 -10.74
N ILE A 40 5.18 -0.98 -10.28
CA ILE A 40 5.43 -1.86 -9.14
C ILE A 40 5.85 -1.00 -7.95
N LEU A 41 5.07 -1.06 -6.87
CA LEU A 41 5.33 -0.35 -5.63
C LEU A 41 5.76 -1.36 -4.57
N CYS A 42 7.02 -1.26 -4.10
CA CYS A 42 7.46 -2.03 -2.94
C CYS A 42 6.93 -1.34 -1.68
N VAL A 43 6.17 -2.04 -0.83
CA VAL A 43 5.70 -1.50 0.45
C VAL A 43 6.33 -2.30 1.57
N VAL A 44 7.08 -1.64 2.45
CA VAL A 44 7.79 -2.29 3.56
C VAL A 44 7.71 -1.46 4.82
N GLY A 45 7.87 -2.10 5.97
CA GLY A 45 7.88 -1.39 7.23
C GLY A 45 8.21 -2.26 8.43
N SER A 46 7.82 -1.78 9.61
CA SER A 46 8.08 -2.45 10.88
C SER A 46 7.39 -3.81 10.94
N ARG A 47 8.08 -4.79 11.54
CA ARG A 47 7.49 -6.10 11.87
C ARG A 47 6.48 -6.02 13.02
N LYS A 48 6.50 -4.91 13.78
CA LYS A 48 5.56 -4.56 14.84
C LYS A 48 4.74 -3.35 14.36
N GLY A 49 3.92 -3.58 13.33
CA GLY A 49 3.08 -2.52 12.77
C GLY A 49 2.16 -1.93 13.86
N SER A 50 2.15 -0.61 13.96
CA SER A 50 1.24 0.11 14.86
C SER A 50 -0.16 0.24 14.24
N ASP A 51 -1.12 0.75 15.00
CA ASP A 51 -2.44 1.10 14.46
C ASP A 51 -2.32 2.21 13.41
N TYR A 52 -1.43 3.18 13.62
CA TYR A 52 -1.08 4.18 12.62
C TYR A 52 -0.55 3.53 11.33
N GLY A 53 0.40 2.60 11.44
CA GLY A 53 0.95 1.89 10.28
C GLY A 53 -0.11 1.06 9.53
N ARG A 54 -1.09 0.50 10.25
CA ARG A 54 -2.24 -0.19 9.66
C ARG A 54 -3.13 0.78 8.87
N GLU A 55 -3.55 1.87 9.49
CA GLU A 55 -4.38 2.90 8.84
C GLU A 55 -3.69 3.49 7.60
N VAL A 56 -2.38 3.73 7.68
CA VAL A 56 -1.58 4.17 6.52
C VAL A 56 -1.64 3.14 5.39
N CYS A 57 -1.38 1.85 5.68
CA CYS A 57 -1.46 0.81 4.65
C CYS A 57 -2.85 0.76 4.01
N GLU A 58 -3.90 0.73 4.83
CA GLU A 58 -5.30 0.66 4.37
C GLU A 58 -5.64 1.87 3.49
N GLN A 59 -5.43 3.09 3.97
CA GLN A 59 -5.80 4.30 3.25
C GLN A 59 -4.95 4.52 1.99
N MET A 60 -3.63 4.40 2.10
CA MET A 60 -2.73 4.69 0.98
C MET A 60 -2.89 3.69 -0.14
N ILE A 61 -3.03 2.40 0.18
CA ILE A 61 -3.18 1.34 -0.84
C ILE A 61 -4.59 1.34 -1.43
N ALA A 62 -5.64 1.60 -0.63
CA ALA A 62 -7.01 1.72 -1.15
C ALA A 62 -7.14 2.84 -2.20
N GLY A 63 -6.44 3.96 -2.00
CA GLY A 63 -6.41 5.06 -2.96
C GLY A 63 -5.76 4.73 -4.30
N LEU A 64 -5.04 3.61 -4.42
CA LEU A 64 -4.42 3.14 -5.68
C LEU A 64 -5.37 2.28 -6.51
N ARG A 65 -6.58 1.96 -6.01
CA ARG A 65 -7.57 1.13 -6.72
C ARG A 65 -7.87 1.71 -8.11
N GLY A 66 -7.84 0.84 -9.12
CA GLY A 66 -8.18 1.18 -10.51
C GLY A 66 -7.00 1.72 -11.32
N PHE A 67 -5.82 1.92 -10.71
CA PHE A 67 -4.58 2.18 -11.42
C PHE A 67 -3.85 0.86 -11.73
N PRO A 68 -3.07 0.78 -12.81
CA PRO A 68 -2.25 -0.39 -13.14
C PRO A 68 -1.03 -0.46 -12.22
N ILE A 69 -1.27 -0.77 -10.95
CA ILE A 69 -0.27 -0.85 -9.90
C ILE A 69 -0.27 -2.24 -9.28
N THR A 70 0.92 -2.80 -9.10
CA THR A 70 1.16 -4.04 -8.40
C THR A 70 1.92 -3.77 -7.10
N ILE A 71 1.41 -4.31 -5.99
CA ILE A 71 2.05 -4.20 -4.68
C ILE A 71 3.03 -5.35 -4.48
N VAL A 72 4.29 -5.02 -4.21
CA VAL A 72 5.35 -5.97 -3.84
C VAL A 72 5.65 -5.83 -2.35
N SER A 73 5.71 -6.93 -1.62
CA SER A 73 6.24 -6.94 -0.26
C SER A 73 6.82 -8.30 0.12
N GLY A 74 7.37 -8.40 1.32
CA GLY A 74 8.23 -9.50 1.73
C GLY A 74 7.54 -10.65 2.44
N LEU A 75 6.20 -10.61 2.55
CA LEU A 75 5.39 -11.52 3.34
C LEU A 75 5.75 -11.56 4.84
N ALA A 76 6.55 -10.61 5.36
CA ALA A 76 6.89 -10.57 6.78
C ALA A 76 5.68 -10.21 7.66
N LEU A 77 5.82 -10.38 8.98
CA LEU A 77 4.89 -9.81 9.97
C LEU A 77 4.83 -8.29 9.86
N GLY A 78 3.73 -7.70 10.34
CA GLY A 78 3.56 -6.25 10.41
C GLY A 78 3.21 -5.63 9.06
N ILE A 79 3.90 -4.55 8.70
CA ILE A 79 3.59 -3.75 7.51
C ILE A 79 3.53 -4.58 6.22
N ASP A 80 4.45 -5.52 6.01
CA ASP A 80 4.45 -6.36 4.80
C ASP A 80 3.11 -7.11 4.63
N SER A 81 2.62 -7.78 5.69
CA SER A 81 1.33 -8.46 5.66
C SER A 81 0.14 -7.50 5.55
N LEU A 82 0.21 -6.33 6.20
CA LEU A 82 -0.85 -5.32 6.11
C LEU A 82 -0.95 -4.73 4.70
N ALA A 83 0.19 -4.52 4.04
CA ALA A 83 0.23 -4.06 2.66
C ALA A 83 -0.39 -5.08 1.71
N HIS A 84 -0.08 -6.37 1.88
CA HIS A 84 -0.71 -7.42 1.10
C HIS A 84 -2.23 -7.51 1.34
N ARG A 85 -2.67 -7.44 2.59
CA ARG A 85 -4.11 -7.43 2.94
C ARG A 85 -4.84 -6.26 2.30
N ALA A 86 -4.34 -5.03 2.49
CA ALA A 86 -4.93 -3.83 1.91
C ALA A 86 -4.96 -3.90 0.37
N ALA A 87 -3.93 -4.47 -0.25
CA ALA A 87 -3.89 -4.66 -1.71
C ALA A 87 -4.94 -5.67 -2.19
N LEU A 88 -5.10 -6.80 -1.50
CA LEU A 88 -6.13 -7.80 -1.82
C LEU A 88 -7.55 -7.21 -1.68
N GLU A 89 -7.82 -6.48 -0.60
CA GLU A 89 -9.10 -5.79 -0.36
C GLU A 89 -9.37 -4.67 -1.38
N SER A 90 -8.29 -4.08 -1.92
CA SER A 90 -8.37 -3.05 -2.96
C SER A 90 -8.50 -3.61 -4.37
N GLY A 91 -8.40 -4.94 -4.54
CA GLY A 91 -8.41 -5.59 -5.85
C GLY A 91 -7.14 -5.33 -6.67
N LEU A 92 -6.04 -4.95 -6.00
CA LEU A 92 -4.74 -4.74 -6.62
C LEU A 92 -3.98 -6.05 -6.73
N GLN A 93 -3.15 -6.17 -7.76
CA GLN A 93 -2.31 -7.34 -7.92
C GLN A 93 -1.20 -7.33 -6.86
N ASN A 94 -0.86 -8.53 -6.36
CA ASN A 94 0.07 -8.73 -5.26
C ASN A 94 1.24 -9.63 -5.68
N ILE A 95 2.45 -9.26 -5.26
CA ILE A 95 3.63 -10.12 -5.37
C ILE A 95 4.31 -10.22 -4.01
N ALA A 96 4.38 -11.42 -3.46
CA ALA A 96 5.11 -11.68 -2.22
C ALA A 96 6.49 -12.27 -2.51
N ILE A 97 7.53 -11.76 -1.85
CA ILE A 97 8.90 -12.27 -1.95
C ILE A 97 9.38 -12.72 -0.57
N PRO A 98 9.12 -13.97 -0.15
CA PRO A 98 9.53 -14.45 1.17
C PRO A 98 11.05 -14.59 1.28
N GLY A 99 11.55 -14.67 2.52
CA GLY A 99 12.97 -14.98 2.77
C GLY A 99 13.32 -16.47 2.65
N SER A 100 12.38 -17.30 2.19
CA SER A 100 12.48 -18.75 2.04
C SER A 100 12.32 -19.16 0.57
N GLY A 101 12.40 -20.47 0.29
CA GLY A 101 11.81 -21.04 -0.91
C GLY A 101 10.28 -20.91 -0.93
N LEU A 102 9.67 -21.37 -2.04
CA LEU A 102 8.23 -21.25 -2.28
C LEU A 102 7.43 -22.50 -1.87
N ASP A 103 8.05 -23.60 -1.43
CA ASP A 103 7.28 -24.72 -0.90
C ASP A 103 6.55 -24.29 0.39
N PRO A 104 5.22 -24.52 0.50
CA PRO A 104 4.46 -24.22 1.71
C PRO A 104 5.08 -24.73 3.02
N LYS A 105 5.86 -25.83 2.98
CA LYS A 105 6.56 -26.40 4.16
C LYS A 105 7.70 -25.55 4.70
N VAL A 106 8.24 -24.65 3.89
CA VAL A 106 9.39 -23.80 4.25
C VAL A 106 9.07 -22.31 4.20
N LEU A 107 7.88 -21.94 3.69
CA LEU A 107 7.39 -20.58 3.65
C LEU A 107 7.47 -19.94 5.04
N TYR A 108 8.09 -18.76 5.11
CA TYR A 108 8.28 -18.05 6.37
C TYR A 108 7.74 -16.60 6.30
N PRO A 109 7.00 -16.14 7.32
CA PRO A 109 6.56 -16.89 8.51
C PRO A 109 5.43 -17.89 8.18
N SER A 110 5.37 -18.99 8.91
CA SER A 110 4.35 -20.04 8.69
C SER A 110 2.92 -19.54 8.91
N SER A 111 2.74 -18.51 9.74
CA SER A 111 1.44 -17.85 9.97
C SER A 111 0.87 -17.20 8.70
N HIS A 112 1.69 -16.93 7.68
CA HIS A 112 1.29 -16.27 6.43
C HIS A 112 1.15 -17.23 5.24
N ILE A 113 1.16 -18.54 5.47
CA ILE A 113 0.89 -19.52 4.41
C ILE A 113 -0.47 -19.26 3.77
N HIS A 114 -1.51 -19.02 4.57
CA HIS A 114 -2.84 -18.73 4.04
C HIS A 114 -2.90 -17.41 3.25
N LEU A 115 -2.20 -16.37 3.71
CA LEU A 115 -2.08 -15.11 2.97
C LEU A 115 -1.39 -15.32 1.61
N ALA A 116 -0.34 -16.15 1.57
CA ALA A 116 0.36 -16.46 0.32
C ALA A 116 -0.50 -17.26 -0.66
N GLU A 117 -1.32 -18.19 -0.17
CA GLU A 117 -2.31 -18.89 -0.98
C GLU A 117 -3.34 -17.92 -1.55
N GLU A 118 -3.89 -17.02 -0.73
CA GLU A 118 -4.87 -16.02 -1.14
C GLU A 118 -4.30 -15.05 -2.20
N ILE A 119 -3.03 -14.64 -2.07
CA ILE A 119 -2.33 -13.84 -3.09
C ILE A 119 -2.37 -14.54 -4.45
N ILE A 120 -2.10 -15.84 -4.51
CA ILE A 120 -2.12 -16.60 -5.76
C ILE A 120 -3.55 -16.76 -6.27
N GLU A 121 -4.51 -17.09 -5.40
CA GLU A 121 -5.92 -17.26 -5.76
C GLU A 121 -6.53 -15.99 -6.36
N LYS A 122 -6.06 -14.80 -5.93
CA LYS A 122 -6.47 -13.50 -6.47
C LYS A 122 -5.65 -13.05 -7.68
N GLY A 123 -4.85 -13.93 -8.29
CA GLY A 123 -4.11 -13.65 -9.53
C GLY A 123 -2.77 -12.93 -9.32
N GLY A 124 -2.25 -12.93 -8.09
CA GLY A 124 -0.91 -12.50 -7.76
C GLY A 124 0.14 -13.60 -7.92
N ALA A 125 1.34 -13.35 -7.38
CA ALA A 125 2.45 -14.29 -7.42
C ALA A 125 3.28 -14.32 -6.14
N LEU A 126 4.00 -15.43 -5.96
CA LEU A 126 5.13 -15.54 -5.03
C LEU A 126 6.41 -15.69 -5.85
N LEU A 127 7.46 -14.97 -5.47
CA LEU A 127 8.78 -15.03 -6.12
C LEU A 127 9.87 -15.38 -5.12
N SER A 128 10.84 -16.20 -5.51
CA SER A 128 12.03 -16.46 -4.71
C SER A 128 13.22 -16.81 -5.58
N GLU A 129 14.42 -16.32 -5.23
CA GLU A 129 15.67 -16.76 -5.87
C GLU A 129 16.26 -18.03 -5.24
N PHE A 130 15.65 -18.50 -4.14
CA PHE A 130 16.08 -19.70 -3.45
C PHE A 130 15.38 -20.95 -3.99
N GLU A 131 16.05 -22.09 -3.92
CA GLU A 131 15.46 -23.39 -4.23
C GLU A 131 14.17 -23.61 -3.40
N ASN A 132 13.21 -24.35 -3.97
CA ASN A 132 11.83 -24.38 -3.45
C ASN A 132 11.73 -24.86 -1.98
N ASP A 133 12.63 -25.74 -1.54
CA ASP A 133 12.69 -26.30 -0.19
C ASP A 133 13.66 -25.55 0.75
N PHE A 134 14.19 -24.40 0.33
CA PHE A 134 15.09 -23.60 1.14
C PHE A 134 14.38 -22.99 2.36
N ARG A 135 14.94 -23.23 3.56
CA ARG A 135 14.47 -22.64 4.82
C ARG A 135 15.10 -21.27 5.04
N ALA A 136 14.28 -20.28 5.41
CA ALA A 136 14.75 -18.92 5.66
C ALA A 136 15.90 -18.85 6.68
N ALA A 137 16.85 -17.96 6.43
CA ALA A 137 17.99 -17.71 7.29
C ALA A 137 18.17 -16.19 7.49
N PRO A 138 18.85 -15.72 8.55
CA PRO A 138 19.02 -14.28 8.78
C PRO A 138 19.59 -13.51 7.58
N TRP A 139 20.51 -14.13 6.83
CA TRP A 139 21.14 -13.55 5.64
C TRP A 139 20.23 -13.55 4.39
N SER A 140 19.18 -14.38 4.36
CA SER A 140 18.29 -14.46 3.19
C SER A 140 17.32 -13.27 3.11
N PHE A 141 17.02 -12.61 4.25
CA PHE A 141 16.12 -11.44 4.25
C PHE A 141 16.74 -10.21 3.56
N PRO A 142 17.98 -9.78 3.86
CA PRO A 142 18.62 -8.71 3.09
C PRO A 142 18.77 -9.04 1.61
N GLN A 143 19.08 -10.30 1.29
CA GLN A 143 19.24 -10.77 -0.09
C GLN A 143 17.92 -10.70 -0.87
N ARG A 144 16.80 -11.11 -0.26
CA ARG A 144 15.46 -10.91 -0.83
C ARG A 144 15.08 -9.44 -0.98
N ASN A 145 15.49 -8.56 -0.04
CA ASN A 145 15.14 -7.14 -0.11
C ASN A 145 15.67 -6.47 -1.37
N ARG A 146 16.83 -6.92 -1.87
CA ARG A 146 17.37 -6.50 -3.17
C ARG A 146 16.39 -6.77 -4.31
N ILE A 147 15.73 -7.92 -4.32
CA ILE A 147 14.77 -8.27 -5.37
C ILE A 147 13.56 -7.35 -5.32
N MET A 148 12.99 -7.14 -4.13
CA MET A 148 11.85 -6.25 -3.95
C MET A 148 12.15 -4.83 -4.41
N ALA A 149 13.27 -4.26 -3.95
CA ALA A 149 13.68 -2.92 -4.37
C ALA A 149 14.02 -2.88 -5.87
N GLY A 150 14.72 -3.88 -6.38
CA GLY A 150 15.21 -3.93 -7.75
C GLY A 150 14.12 -4.03 -8.81
N MET A 151 13.05 -4.77 -8.52
CA MET A 151 11.93 -4.89 -9.46
C MET A 151 10.91 -3.75 -9.38
N SER A 152 10.99 -2.93 -8.33
CA SER A 152 10.03 -1.85 -8.09
C SER A 152 10.43 -0.56 -8.77
N HIS A 153 9.42 0.23 -9.13
CA HIS A 153 9.60 1.60 -9.59
C HIS A 153 9.86 2.53 -8.40
N ALA A 154 9.22 2.23 -7.26
CA ALA A 154 9.41 2.97 -6.03
C ALA A 154 9.27 2.07 -4.79
N ALA A 155 9.88 2.48 -3.68
CA ALA A 155 9.78 1.83 -2.38
C ALA A 155 9.12 2.77 -1.37
N PHE A 156 7.98 2.35 -0.82
CA PHE A 156 7.21 3.05 0.19
C PHE A 156 7.48 2.48 1.58
N ILE A 157 8.11 3.29 2.42
CA ILE A 157 8.51 2.95 3.79
C ILE A 157 7.48 3.51 4.77
N VAL A 158 6.66 2.64 5.35
CA VAL A 158 5.55 3.04 6.22
C VAL A 158 6.01 3.31 7.66
N GLU A 159 6.72 2.35 8.27
CA GLU A 159 7.27 2.48 9.62
C GLU A 159 8.64 1.83 9.69
N ALA A 160 9.58 2.44 10.39
CA ALA A 160 10.88 1.84 10.68
C ALA A 160 11.54 2.53 11.88
N GLU A 161 12.02 1.75 12.85
CA GLU A 161 12.98 2.22 13.84
C GLU A 161 14.32 2.59 13.18
N ALA A 162 15.13 3.44 13.81
CA ALA A 162 16.40 3.93 13.24
C ALA A 162 17.41 2.83 12.84
N ARG A 163 17.32 1.62 13.44
CA ARG A 163 18.17 0.46 13.11
C ARG A 163 17.37 -0.71 12.51
N SER A 164 16.28 -0.41 11.82
CA SER A 164 15.44 -1.44 11.19
C SER A 164 16.05 -2.00 9.90
N GLY A 165 15.90 -3.30 9.69
CA GLY A 165 16.20 -3.96 8.41
C GLY A 165 15.36 -3.42 7.23
N THR A 166 14.23 -2.76 7.51
CA THR A 166 13.42 -2.04 6.51
C THR A 166 14.23 -0.94 5.80
N LEU A 167 15.12 -0.25 6.53
CA LEU A 167 15.95 0.83 5.97
C LEU A 167 16.98 0.31 4.96
N ILE A 168 17.28 -0.99 4.98
CA ILE A 168 18.10 -1.64 3.95
C ILE A 168 17.36 -1.54 2.61
N THR A 169 16.06 -1.82 2.56
CA THR A 169 15.26 -1.73 1.33
C THR A 169 15.21 -0.30 0.80
N ALA A 170 15.06 0.70 1.69
CA ALA A 170 15.07 2.12 1.31
C ALA A 170 16.41 2.52 0.68
N ARG A 171 17.52 2.10 1.30
CA ARG A 171 18.85 2.33 0.75
C ARG A 171 19.04 1.66 -0.61
N LEU A 172 18.67 0.39 -0.73
CA LEU A 172 18.78 -0.35 -2.00
C LEU A 172 17.95 0.30 -3.10
N ALA A 173 16.74 0.77 -2.79
CA ALA A 173 15.90 1.49 -3.75
C ALA A 173 16.62 2.77 -4.26
N ALA A 174 17.18 3.57 -3.35
CA ALA A 174 17.96 4.75 -3.74
C ALA A 174 19.21 4.37 -4.57
N ASP A 175 19.96 3.34 -4.15
CA ASP A 175 21.15 2.85 -4.87
C ASP A 175 20.80 2.33 -6.28
N TYR A 176 19.57 1.82 -6.48
CA TYR A 176 19.04 1.36 -7.78
C TYR A 176 18.30 2.44 -8.56
N ASN A 177 18.40 3.69 -8.13
CA ASN A 177 17.72 4.83 -8.75
C ASN A 177 16.20 4.61 -8.86
N ARG A 178 15.61 4.10 -7.77
CA ARG A 178 14.16 3.98 -7.56
C ARG A 178 13.72 5.04 -6.57
N ASP A 179 12.51 5.55 -6.75
CA ASP A 179 11.99 6.55 -5.83
C ASP A 179 11.79 5.95 -4.43
N VAL A 180 12.14 6.72 -3.40
CA VAL A 180 11.89 6.36 -2.01
C VAL A 180 10.80 7.27 -1.48
N LEU A 181 9.69 6.67 -1.08
CA LEU A 181 8.56 7.34 -0.45
C LEU A 181 8.48 6.95 1.01
N THR A 182 7.97 7.84 1.85
CA THR A 182 7.75 7.51 3.26
C THR A 182 6.71 8.40 3.90
N VAL A 183 6.01 7.91 4.93
CA VAL A 183 5.02 8.72 5.65
C VAL A 183 5.66 9.51 6.79
N PRO A 184 5.32 10.79 6.97
CA PRO A 184 5.74 11.53 8.15
C PRO A 184 5.02 11.00 9.39
N GLY A 185 5.73 10.91 10.52
CA GLY A 185 5.15 10.44 11.77
C GLY A 185 5.61 11.21 13.00
N SER A 186 5.00 10.92 14.14
CA SER A 186 5.32 11.58 15.41
C SER A 186 6.81 11.44 15.76
N ILE A 187 7.48 12.54 16.09
CA ILE A 187 8.88 12.53 16.55
C ILE A 187 9.07 11.79 17.89
N PHE A 188 7.98 11.49 18.60
CA PHE A 188 8.00 10.70 19.83
C PHE A 188 7.78 9.20 19.59
N SER A 189 7.49 8.80 18.35
CA SER A 189 7.30 7.40 17.97
C SER A 189 8.62 6.81 17.44
N PRO A 190 9.17 5.75 18.07
CA PRO A 190 10.34 5.05 17.54
C PRO A 190 10.13 4.53 16.12
N ASN A 191 8.91 4.09 15.79
CA ASN A 191 8.55 3.61 14.45
C ASN A 191 8.60 4.70 13.36
N SER A 192 8.63 5.97 13.75
CA SER A 192 8.68 7.12 12.82
C SER A 192 10.09 7.70 12.66
N GLU A 193 11.09 7.22 13.41
CA GLU A 193 12.47 7.71 13.33
C GLU A 193 13.07 7.49 11.93
N GLY A 194 12.93 6.27 11.39
CA GLY A 194 13.39 5.89 10.06
C GLY A 194 12.71 6.70 8.96
N PRO A 195 11.37 6.73 8.89
CA PRO A 195 10.63 7.60 7.97
C PRO A 195 11.05 9.07 8.02
N ASN A 196 11.08 9.67 9.21
CA ASN A 196 11.47 11.07 9.37
C ASN A 196 12.94 11.33 8.97
N MET A 197 13.83 10.37 9.20
CA MET A 197 15.21 10.42 8.71
C MET A 197 15.27 10.36 7.18
N LEU A 198 14.51 9.46 6.54
CA LEU A 198 14.47 9.34 5.08
C LEU A 198 13.96 10.64 4.43
N ILE A 199 12.97 11.31 5.03
CA ILE A 199 12.51 12.64 4.56
C ILE A 199 13.66 13.65 4.57
N LYS A 200 14.47 13.68 5.64
CA LYS A 200 15.66 14.56 5.71
C LYS A 200 16.73 14.22 4.65
N LEU A 201 16.76 12.97 4.18
CA LEU A 201 17.66 12.50 3.13
C LEU A 201 17.08 12.70 1.72
N GLY A 202 15.89 13.26 1.58
CA GLY A 202 15.26 13.58 0.29
C GLY A 202 14.24 12.57 -0.19
N ALA A 203 13.79 11.63 0.63
CA ALA A 203 12.64 10.79 0.30
C ALA A 203 11.36 11.62 0.17
N VAL A 204 10.46 11.20 -0.72
CA VAL A 204 9.19 11.88 -0.95
C VAL A 204 8.25 11.65 0.25
N PRO A 205 7.81 12.72 0.94
CA PRO A 205 6.82 12.59 1.99
C PRO A 205 5.46 12.24 1.39
N VAL A 206 4.83 11.18 1.89
CA VAL A 206 3.50 10.73 1.49
C VAL A 206 2.51 11.06 2.58
N THR A 207 1.52 11.87 2.24
CA THR A 207 0.41 12.24 3.13
C THR A 207 -0.94 11.86 2.53
N SER A 208 -0.96 11.46 1.25
CA SER A 208 -2.13 11.07 0.50
C SER A 208 -1.76 10.03 -0.58
N PRO A 209 -2.72 9.21 -1.06
CA PRO A 209 -2.49 8.30 -2.19
C PRO A 209 -2.00 9.02 -3.46
N GLU A 210 -2.41 10.28 -3.64
CA GLU A 210 -2.00 11.12 -4.77
C GLU A 210 -0.49 11.34 -4.84
N ASP A 211 0.19 11.39 -3.69
CA ASP A 211 1.66 11.54 -3.63
C ASP A 211 2.35 10.30 -4.23
N ILE A 212 1.81 9.11 -3.94
CA ILE A 212 2.28 7.84 -4.51
C ILE A 212 2.01 7.81 -6.03
N LEU A 213 0.79 8.16 -6.45
CA LEU A 213 0.39 8.15 -7.85
C LEU A 213 1.25 9.08 -8.70
N LYS A 214 1.49 10.31 -8.24
CA LYS A 214 2.37 11.28 -8.91
C LYS A 214 3.79 10.75 -9.05
N THR A 215 4.33 10.14 -7.99
CA THR A 215 5.69 9.56 -7.99
C THR A 215 5.80 8.42 -9.01
N LEU A 216 4.76 7.57 -9.11
CA LEU A 216 4.72 6.50 -10.11
C LEU A 216 4.45 6.98 -11.55
N GLY A 217 4.30 8.30 -11.75
CA GLY A 217 4.10 8.93 -13.05
C GLY A 217 2.65 8.90 -13.54
N PHE A 218 1.68 8.65 -12.67
CA PHE A 218 0.28 8.76 -13.03
C PHE A 218 -0.16 10.22 -12.96
N GLU A 219 -0.83 10.68 -14.01
CA GLU A 219 -1.54 11.95 -13.98
C GLU A 219 -2.73 11.81 -13.04
N VAL A 220 -2.55 12.29 -11.81
CA VAL A 220 -3.67 12.58 -10.94
C VAL A 220 -4.32 13.83 -11.50
N VAL A 221 -5.25 13.66 -12.45
CA VAL A 221 -6.25 14.69 -12.71
C VAL A 221 -6.89 14.94 -11.35
N GLU A 222 -6.63 16.09 -10.73
CA GLU A 222 -7.24 16.50 -9.46
C GLU A 222 -8.66 15.97 -9.44
N ARG A 223 -8.98 15.12 -8.45
CA ARG A 223 -10.21 14.33 -8.39
C ARG A 223 -11.41 15.10 -8.96
N ARG A 224 -11.66 14.91 -10.25
CA ARG A 224 -12.94 15.20 -10.88
C ARG A 224 -14.04 14.29 -10.33
N LYS A 225 -13.71 13.39 -9.38
CA LYS A 225 -14.68 12.59 -8.61
C LYS A 225 -15.34 13.34 -7.43
N LEU A 226 -14.76 14.43 -6.92
CA LEU A 226 -15.54 15.37 -6.09
C LEU A 226 -16.55 16.12 -6.99
N TYR A 227 -16.13 16.60 -8.16
CA TYR A 227 -17.04 17.31 -9.07
C TYR A 227 -18.12 16.43 -9.74
N ASP A 228 -17.82 15.20 -10.15
CA ASP A 228 -18.83 14.31 -10.77
C ASP A 228 -19.88 13.80 -9.76
N SER A 229 -19.54 13.70 -8.47
CA SER A 229 -20.51 13.39 -7.42
C SER A 229 -21.31 14.62 -6.98
N TYR A 230 -20.77 15.83 -7.21
CA TYR A 230 -21.40 17.11 -6.90
C TYR A 230 -22.23 17.73 -8.03
N GLU A 231 -22.08 17.28 -9.27
CA GLU A 231 -22.94 17.73 -10.38
C GLU A 231 -24.41 17.34 -10.17
N ASN A 232 -24.66 16.15 -9.60
CA ASN A 232 -26.00 15.62 -9.30
C ASN A 232 -26.47 15.88 -7.85
N LEU A 233 -25.73 16.67 -7.06
CA LEU A 233 -26.20 17.03 -5.72
C LEU A 233 -27.32 18.07 -5.79
N SER A 234 -28.31 17.88 -4.91
CA SER A 234 -29.32 18.90 -4.65
C SER A 234 -28.66 20.19 -4.14
N PRO A 235 -29.31 21.36 -4.29
CA PRO A 235 -28.82 22.61 -3.72
C PRO A 235 -28.52 22.54 -2.22
N GLU A 236 -29.25 21.71 -1.48
CA GLU A 236 -29.09 21.49 -0.05
C GLU A 236 -27.90 20.58 0.27
N GLU A 237 -27.71 19.50 -0.51
CA GLU A 237 -26.53 18.64 -0.37
C GLU A 237 -25.24 19.44 -0.64
N LYS A 238 -25.25 20.33 -1.66
CA LYS A 238 -24.11 21.24 -1.94
C LYS A 238 -23.77 22.17 -0.77
N LYS A 239 -24.78 22.66 -0.05
CA LYS A 239 -24.55 23.50 1.14
C LYS A 239 -23.92 22.70 2.28
N ILE A 240 -24.37 21.47 2.52
CA ILE A 240 -23.79 20.59 3.54
C ILE A 240 -22.33 20.29 3.23
N VAL A 241 -22.02 19.95 1.97
CA VAL A 241 -20.64 19.74 1.51
C VAL A 241 -19.77 20.97 1.77
N GLY A 242 -20.27 22.17 1.48
CA GLY A 242 -19.52 23.41 1.73
C GLY A 242 -19.27 23.69 3.22
N LEU A 243 -20.18 23.27 4.11
CA LEU A 243 -20.04 23.43 5.55
C LEU A 243 -19.07 22.40 6.16
N LEU A 244 -19.08 21.17 5.66
CA LEU A 244 -18.24 20.05 6.13
C LEU A 244 -16.77 20.11 5.64
N THR A 245 -16.22 21.31 5.49
CA THR A 245 -14.77 21.49 5.29
C THR A 245 -13.97 21.10 6.53
N ASN A 246 -14.61 21.10 7.70
CA ASN A 246 -14.13 20.46 8.93
C ASN A 246 -15.24 19.55 9.49
N PRO A 247 -14.90 18.53 10.30
CA PRO A 247 -15.91 17.73 11.00
C PRO A 247 -16.82 18.63 11.85
N MET A 248 -18.12 18.41 11.75
CA MET A 248 -19.12 19.16 12.51
C MET A 248 -20.14 18.21 13.11
N SER A 249 -20.69 18.59 14.25
CA SER A 249 -21.83 17.86 14.82
C SER A 249 -23.10 18.08 14.00
N ARG A 250 -24.03 17.13 14.09
CA ARG A 250 -25.36 17.23 13.46
C ARG A 250 -26.10 18.51 13.87
N ASP A 251 -26.00 18.91 15.15
CA ASP A 251 -26.64 20.11 15.66
C ASP A 251 -26.06 21.40 15.06
N GLU A 252 -24.76 21.44 14.81
CA GLU A 252 -24.10 22.59 14.18
C GLU A 252 -24.51 22.72 12.71
N LEU A 253 -24.63 21.61 11.98
CA LEU A 253 -25.14 21.61 10.61
C LEU A 253 -26.59 22.10 10.54
N ILE A 254 -27.45 21.64 11.47
CA ILE A 254 -28.84 22.09 11.56
C ILE A 254 -28.92 23.61 11.78
N ARG A 255 -28.10 24.15 12.67
CA ARG A 255 -28.03 25.59 12.93
C ARG A 255 -27.51 26.38 11.73
N ALA A 256 -26.51 25.86 11.01
CA ALA A 256 -25.87 26.54 9.89
C ALA A 256 -26.74 26.59 8.63
N LEU A 257 -27.55 25.56 8.37
CA LEU A 257 -28.35 25.45 7.14
C LEU A 257 -29.66 26.26 7.18
N ASN A 258 -30.11 26.68 8.35
CA ASN A 258 -31.36 27.40 8.58
C ASN A 258 -32.59 26.75 7.90
N VAL A 259 -32.65 25.40 7.94
CA VAL A 259 -33.76 24.59 7.45
C VAL A 259 -34.25 23.65 8.57
N PRO A 260 -35.49 23.11 8.50
CA PRO A 260 -36.02 22.24 9.54
C PRO A 260 -35.12 21.02 9.80
N ALA A 261 -34.92 20.68 11.08
CA ALA A 261 -34.06 19.57 11.49
C ALA A 261 -34.41 18.23 10.81
N SER A 262 -35.71 17.99 10.58
CA SER A 262 -36.19 16.81 9.84
C SER A 262 -35.65 16.74 8.42
N GLN A 263 -35.54 17.89 7.74
CA GLN A 263 -35.02 17.98 6.38
C GLN A 263 -33.50 17.76 6.34
N VAL A 264 -32.76 18.33 7.29
CA VAL A 264 -31.30 18.10 7.42
C VAL A 264 -31.01 16.63 7.65
N ASN A 265 -31.74 15.99 8.59
CA ASN A 265 -31.54 14.58 8.91
C ASN A 265 -31.81 13.66 7.70
N MET A 266 -32.86 13.94 6.93
CA MET A 266 -33.16 13.21 5.70
C MET A 266 -32.01 13.31 4.68
N ILE A 267 -31.44 14.51 4.51
CA ILE A 267 -30.34 14.74 3.57
C ILE A 267 -29.06 14.05 4.05
N LEU A 268 -28.72 14.16 5.33
CA LEU A 268 -27.54 13.50 5.91
C LEU A 268 -27.63 11.97 5.74
N SER A 269 -28.77 11.37 6.06
CA SER A 269 -28.95 9.92 5.86
C SER A 269 -28.81 9.51 4.39
N ALA A 270 -29.35 10.31 3.45
CA ALA A 270 -29.18 10.05 2.02
C ALA A 270 -27.71 10.18 1.57
N MET A 271 -26.99 11.19 2.05
CA MET A 271 -25.56 11.39 1.76
C MET A 271 -24.69 10.27 2.35
N GLU A 272 -25.02 9.77 3.54
CA GLU A 272 -24.32 8.65 4.19
C GLU A 272 -24.53 7.34 3.40
N ILE A 273 -25.76 7.06 2.95
CA ILE A 273 -26.07 5.92 2.07
C ILE A 273 -25.32 6.01 0.74
N LYS A 274 -25.19 7.22 0.18
CA LYS A 274 -24.38 7.48 -1.03
C LYS A 274 -22.87 7.35 -0.76
N GLY A 275 -22.44 7.19 0.49
CA GLY A 275 -21.05 7.12 0.89
C GLY A 275 -20.31 8.45 0.78
N LEU A 276 -21.03 9.59 0.78
CA LEU A 276 -20.43 10.93 0.67
C LEU A 276 -19.96 11.47 2.02
N ILE A 277 -20.58 11.02 3.11
CA ILE A 277 -20.25 11.40 4.47
C ILE A 277 -20.16 10.16 5.36
N ALA A 278 -19.48 10.29 6.50
CA ALA A 278 -19.48 9.32 7.57
C ALA A 278 -19.68 10.01 8.93
N GLU A 279 -20.48 9.41 9.81
CA GLU A 279 -20.64 9.85 11.19
C GLU A 279 -19.77 8.98 12.12
N SER A 280 -18.91 9.60 12.92
CA SER A 280 -18.10 8.92 13.93
C SER A 280 -17.97 9.80 15.16
N MET A 281 -18.14 9.22 16.35
CA MET A 281 -18.02 9.93 17.64
C MET A 281 -18.92 11.17 17.77
N GLY A 282 -20.06 11.20 17.06
CA GLY A 282 -21.01 12.33 17.05
C GLY A 282 -20.63 13.48 16.10
N GLU A 283 -19.55 13.32 15.33
CA GLU A 283 -19.12 14.25 14.29
C GLU A 283 -19.33 13.65 12.91
N ILE A 284 -19.75 14.50 11.98
CA ILE A 284 -19.98 14.16 10.58
C ILE A 284 -18.81 14.72 9.78
N ARG A 285 -18.23 13.90 8.89
CA ARG A 285 -17.14 14.27 7.98
C ARG A 285 -17.46 13.83 6.55
N LEU A 286 -16.87 14.51 5.57
CA LEU A 286 -16.85 14.04 4.19
C LEU A 286 -15.92 12.83 4.05
N ASN A 287 -16.29 11.88 3.17
CA ASN A 287 -15.44 10.73 2.81
C ASN A 287 -14.43 11.06 1.71
#